data_AF-A0A0T5ZWG0-F1
#
_entry.id   AF-A0A0T5ZWG0-F1
#
_cell.length_a   1.000
_cell.length_b   1.000
_cell.length_c   1.000
_cell.angle_alpha   90.00
_cell.angle_beta   90.00
_cell.angle_gamma   90.00
#
_symmetry.space_group_name_H-M   'P 1'
#
loop_
_entity.id
_entity.type
_entity.pdbx_description
1 polymer ?
#
loop_
_entity_poly.entity_id
_entity_poly.type
_entity_poly.pdbx_seq_one_letter_code
_entity_poly.pdbx_strand_id
1 'polypeptide(L)'
;MDIDELLIAFEKILSNYPELPVIETRELLKQHLSKRKDFDTQDEAIIEALLRDKDKLLEKSFIESVENYIKDIGLENDRSDFLRSKEGQYKVVEIFLSVLEKLVDYYYQVLLNMQIGGL
;
A
#
# COMPACT_ATOMS: atom_id res chain seq x y z
N MET A 1 -7.39 13.94 -3.24
CA MET A 1 -7.72 12.58 -2.78
C MET A 1 -8.23 12.64 -1.36
N ASP A 2 -9.35 11.99 -1.07
CA ASP A 2 -9.79 11.83 0.31
C ASP A 2 -8.89 10.81 1.02
N ILE A 3 -8.05 11.29 1.95
CA ILE A 3 -7.18 10.44 2.78
C ILE A 3 -8.02 9.36 3.49
N ASP A 4 -9.29 9.65 3.82
CA ASP A 4 -10.17 8.69 4.46
C ASP A 4 -10.51 7.51 3.52
N GLU A 5 -10.64 7.72 2.21
CA GLU A 5 -10.84 6.62 1.25
C GLU A 5 -9.64 5.67 1.20
N LEU A 6 -8.41 6.21 1.19
CA LEU A 6 -7.19 5.41 1.21
C LEU A 6 -7.06 4.62 2.52
N LEU A 7 -7.36 5.25 3.66
CA LEU A 7 -7.35 4.59 4.97
C LEU A 7 -8.39 3.47 5.06
N ILE A 8 -9.60 3.67 4.51
CA ILE A 8 -10.65 2.64 4.47
C ILE A 8 -10.21 1.47 3.57
N ALA A 9 -9.59 1.75 2.43
CA ALA A 9 -9.09 0.71 1.55
C ALA A 9 -7.97 -0.09 2.23
N PHE A 10 -7.03 0.58 2.88
CA PHE A 10 -5.97 -0.07 3.65
C PHE A 10 -6.55 -0.97 4.74
N GLU A 11 -7.50 -0.49 5.54
CA GLU A 11 -8.18 -1.27 6.57
C GLU A 11 -8.86 -2.53 6.01
N LYS A 12 -9.52 -2.43 4.85
CA LYS A 12 -10.10 -3.60 4.18
C LYS A 12 -9.03 -4.60 3.76
N ILE A 13 -7.91 -4.14 3.23
CA ILE A 13 -6.81 -5.01 2.82
C ILE A 13 -6.20 -5.71 4.04
N LEU A 14 -6.06 -5.00 5.17
CA LEU A 14 -5.57 -5.56 6.44
C LEU A 14 -6.44 -6.70 6.98
N SER A 15 -7.71 -6.81 6.57
CA SER A 15 -8.57 -7.95 6.95
C SER A 15 -8.05 -9.31 6.47
N ASN A 16 -7.10 -9.33 5.53
CA ASN A 16 -6.38 -10.55 5.12
C ASN A 16 -5.33 -11.01 6.15
N TYR A 17 -5.05 -10.21 7.17
CA TYR A 17 -4.04 -10.43 8.21
C TYR A 17 -4.70 -10.32 9.60
N PRO A 18 -5.41 -11.36 10.07
CA PRO A 18 -6.14 -11.32 11.33
C PRO A 18 -5.23 -11.09 12.56
N GLU A 19 -3.92 -11.28 12.41
CA GLU A 19 -2.93 -11.05 13.46
C GLU A 19 -2.57 -9.57 13.63
N LEU A 20 -2.82 -8.73 12.63
CA LEU A 20 -2.48 -7.31 12.69
C LEU A 20 -3.46 -6.56 13.60
N PRO A 21 -2.96 -5.72 14.52
CA PRO A 21 -3.77 -4.72 15.20
C PRO A 21 -4.20 -3.65 14.18
N VAL A 22 -5.37 -3.86 13.57
CA VAL A 22 -5.85 -3.08 12.41
C VAL A 22 -5.95 -1.58 12.73
N ILE A 23 -6.48 -1.23 13.91
CA ILE A 23 -6.69 0.16 14.31
C ILE A 23 -5.35 0.87 14.44
N GLU A 24 -4.41 0.27 15.16
CA GLU A 24 -3.07 0.82 15.40
C GLU A 24 -2.29 0.96 14.09
N THR A 25 -2.36 -0.06 13.24
CA THR A 25 -1.67 -0.06 11.93
C THR A 25 -2.25 1.00 11.00
N ARG A 26 -3.59 1.17 11.00
CA ARG A 26 -4.27 2.25 10.25
C ARG A 26 -3.90 3.63 10.76
N GLU A 27 -3.84 3.83 12.07
CA GLU A 27 -3.42 5.11 12.65
C GLU A 27 -1.94 5.42 12.37
N LEU A 28 -1.08 4.41 12.32
CA LEU A 28 0.30 4.58 11.84
C LEU A 28 0.33 5.09 10.39
N LEU A 29 -0.43 4.47 9.48
CA LEU A 29 -0.52 4.95 8.10
C LEU A 29 -1.01 6.42 8.05
N LYS A 30 -2.06 6.76 8.81
CA LYS A 30 -2.59 8.12 8.87
C LYS A 30 -1.54 9.13 9.34
N GLN A 31 -0.73 8.79 10.34
CA GLN A 31 0.35 9.64 10.81
C GLN A 31 1.45 9.82 9.75
N HIS A 32 1.79 8.77 9.00
CA HIS A 32 2.74 8.86 7.88
C HIS A 32 2.20 9.76 6.76
N LEU A 33 0.94 9.57 6.35
CA LEU A 33 0.31 10.37 5.30
C LEU A 33 0.19 11.84 5.70
N SER A 34 -0.15 12.13 6.96
CA SER A 34 -0.28 13.52 7.46
C SER A 34 1.05 14.27 7.50
N LYS A 35 2.18 13.55 7.54
CA LYS A 35 3.54 14.12 7.52
C LYS A 35 4.09 14.27 6.11
N ARG A 36 3.60 13.47 5.15
CA ARG A 36 3.96 13.55 3.74
C ARG A 36 3.22 14.70 3.07
N LYS A 37 3.90 15.40 2.17
CA LYS A 37 3.29 16.40 1.27
C LYS A 37 3.43 15.97 -0.19
N ASP A 38 3.68 14.68 -0.40
CA ASP A 38 4.38 14.21 -1.58
C ASP A 38 3.41 13.87 -2.72
N PHE A 39 2.12 13.70 -2.42
CA PHE A 39 1.11 13.41 -3.43
C PHE A 39 0.59 14.71 -4.03
N ASP A 40 0.91 14.92 -5.30
CA ASP A 40 0.31 16.00 -6.09
C ASP A 40 -1.07 15.57 -6.66
N THR A 41 -1.75 16.49 -7.35
CA THR A 41 -3.09 16.23 -7.90
C THR A 41 -3.13 15.06 -8.90
N GLN A 42 -2.04 14.78 -9.61
CA GLN A 42 -1.98 13.64 -10.53
C GLN A 42 -1.80 12.32 -9.76
N ASP A 43 -0.94 12.31 -8.74
CA ASP A 43 -0.78 11.16 -7.85
C ASP A 43 -2.12 10.78 -7.22
N GLU A 44 -2.84 11.79 -6.72
CA GLU A 44 -4.17 11.62 -6.13
C GLU A 44 -5.16 10.95 -7.09
N ALA A 45 -5.19 11.38 -8.36
CA ALA A 45 -6.08 10.80 -9.37
C ALA A 45 -5.70 9.35 -9.70
N ILE A 46 -4.40 9.04 -9.76
CA ILE A 46 -3.91 7.68 -9.98
C ILE A 46 -4.28 6.78 -8.79
N ILE A 47 -4.08 7.27 -7.56
CA ILE A 47 -4.44 6.51 -6.36
C ILE A 47 -5.95 6.25 -6.34
N GLU A 48 -6.79 7.25 -6.63
CA GLU A 48 -8.25 7.05 -6.74
C GLU A 48 -8.62 6.00 -7.79
N ALA A 49 -7.91 5.96 -8.93
CA ALA A 49 -8.10 4.93 -9.95
C ALA A 49 -7.69 3.55 -9.43
N LEU A 50 -6.56 3.44 -8.74
CA LEU A 50 -6.09 2.19 -8.10
C LEU A 50 -7.07 1.68 -7.04
N LEU A 51 -7.70 2.57 -6.27
CA LEU A 51 -8.70 2.21 -5.26
C LEU A 51 -9.99 1.67 -5.87
N ARG A 52 -10.30 2.05 -7.11
CA ARG A 52 -11.50 1.63 -7.85
C ARG A 52 -11.21 0.49 -8.85
N ASP A 53 -9.97 0.06 -8.93
CA ASP A 53 -9.53 -0.97 -9.85
C ASP A 53 -10.25 -2.31 -9.56
N LYS A 54 -10.89 -2.86 -10.59
CA LYS A 54 -11.59 -4.14 -10.49
C LYS A 54 -10.63 -5.31 -10.34
N ASP A 55 -9.41 -5.17 -10.87
CA ASP A 55 -8.39 -6.20 -10.79
C ASP A 55 -7.69 -6.21 -9.43
N LYS A 56 -8.00 -5.24 -8.56
CA LYS A 56 -7.46 -5.11 -7.19
C LYS A 56 -5.93 -5.10 -7.17
N LEU A 57 -5.30 -4.41 -8.12
CA LEU A 57 -3.86 -4.42 -8.30
C LEU A 57 -3.09 -3.96 -7.05
N LEU A 58 -3.57 -2.91 -6.38
CA LEU A 58 -3.00 -2.41 -5.13
C LEU A 58 -3.02 -3.48 -4.02
N GLU A 59 -4.18 -4.09 -3.79
CA GLU A 59 -4.35 -5.14 -2.78
C GLU A 59 -3.43 -6.34 -3.05
N LYS A 60 -3.41 -6.83 -4.29
CA LYS A 60 -2.57 -7.97 -4.69
C LYS A 60 -1.08 -7.67 -4.52
N SER A 61 -0.62 -6.53 -5.04
CA SER A 61 0.79 -6.12 -4.97
C SER A 61 1.24 -5.92 -3.52
N PHE A 62 0.36 -5.38 -2.69
CA PHE A 62 0.61 -5.23 -1.25
C PHE A 62 0.73 -6.59 -0.56
N ILE A 63 -0.25 -7.48 -0.75
CA ILE A 63 -0.23 -8.80 -0.11
C ILE A 63 1.02 -9.57 -0.51
N GLU A 64 1.31 -9.62 -1.81
CA GLU A 64 2.52 -10.27 -2.32
C GLU A 64 3.79 -9.67 -1.70
N SER A 65 3.87 -8.35 -1.58
CA SER A 65 5.05 -7.69 -1.00
C SER A 65 5.24 -8.00 0.50
N VAL A 66 4.15 -8.10 1.26
CA VAL A 66 4.21 -8.49 2.69
C VAL A 66 4.65 -9.94 2.83
N GLU A 67 4.05 -10.87 2.09
CA GLU A 67 4.40 -12.30 2.15
C GLU A 67 5.84 -12.54 1.69
N ASN A 68 6.28 -11.89 0.61
CA ASN A 68 7.66 -11.96 0.15
C ASN A 68 8.62 -11.42 1.20
N TYR A 69 8.30 -10.30 1.84
CA TYR A 69 9.14 -9.76 2.91
C TYR A 69 9.31 -10.78 4.05
N ILE A 70 8.20 -11.32 4.57
CA ILE A 70 8.22 -12.31 5.67
C ILE A 70 9.09 -13.52 5.31
N LYS A 71 8.94 -14.02 4.08
CA LYS A 71 9.71 -15.14 3.56
C LYS A 71 11.20 -14.82 3.44
N ASP A 72 11.54 -13.66 2.86
CA ASP A 72 12.93 -13.25 2.60
C ASP A 72 13.75 -13.10 3.89
N ILE A 73 13.10 -12.70 4.99
CA ILE A 73 13.75 -12.57 6.30
C ILE A 73 13.59 -13.81 7.18
N GLY A 74 12.96 -14.88 6.68
CA GLY A 74 12.85 -16.17 7.36
C GLY A 74 11.88 -16.19 8.56
N LEU A 75 10.88 -15.32 8.58
CA LEU A 75 9.88 -15.23 9.67
C LEU A 75 8.61 -16.04 9.41
N GLU A 76 8.65 -17.05 8.53
CA GLU A 76 7.47 -17.85 8.18
C GLU A 76 6.86 -18.55 9.42
N ASN A 77 7.70 -19.05 10.33
CA ASN A 77 7.25 -19.72 11.56
C ASN A 77 6.81 -18.73 12.65
N ASP A 78 7.35 -17.50 12.64
CA ASP A 78 7.09 -16.46 13.63
C ASP A 78 6.18 -15.35 13.09
N ARG A 79 5.50 -15.60 11.96
CA ARG A 79 4.70 -14.64 11.21
C ARG A 79 3.70 -13.89 12.09
N SER A 80 2.95 -14.63 12.89
CA SER A 80 1.92 -14.06 13.76
C SER A 80 2.53 -13.10 14.80
N ASP A 81 3.65 -13.50 15.42
CA ASP A 81 4.31 -12.70 16.44
C ASP A 81 4.96 -11.45 15.85
N PHE A 82 5.56 -11.59 14.66
CA PHE A 82 6.08 -10.47 13.89
C PHE A 82 4.98 -9.46 13.55
N LEU A 83 3.88 -9.90 12.93
CA LEU A 83 2.78 -9.01 12.52
C LEU A 83 2.14 -8.31 13.72
N ARG A 84 2.02 -8.98 14.87
CA ARG A 84 1.52 -8.35 16.10
C ARG A 84 2.47 -7.32 16.69
N SER A 85 3.78 -7.49 16.47
CA SER A 85 4.79 -6.59 17.00
C SER A 85 4.69 -5.18 16.41
N LYS A 86 5.21 -4.18 17.12
CA LYS A 86 5.31 -2.82 16.59
C LYS A 86 6.14 -2.78 15.31
N GLU A 87 7.21 -3.56 15.24
CA GLU A 87 8.08 -3.66 14.07
C GLU A 87 7.31 -4.15 12.85
N GLY A 88 6.51 -5.21 12.99
CA GLY A 88 5.68 -5.72 11.90
C GLY A 88 4.63 -4.72 11.44
N GLN A 89 3.96 -4.02 12.37
CA GLN A 89 3.00 -2.96 12.03
C GLN A 89 3.65 -1.82 11.24
N TYR A 90 4.81 -1.33 11.69
CA TYR A 90 5.57 -0.32 10.94
C TYR A 90 5.95 -0.82 9.56
N LYS A 91 6.43 -2.07 9.47
CA LYS A 91 6.88 -2.63 8.21
C LYS A 91 5.76 -2.81 7.20
N VAL A 92 4.58 -3.22 7.66
CA VAL A 92 3.37 -3.31 6.84
C VAL A 92 3.01 -1.94 6.26
N VAL A 93 3.06 -0.87 7.07
CA VAL A 93 2.80 0.49 6.59
C VAL A 93 3.85 0.95 5.58
N GLU A 94 5.14 0.66 5.82
CA GLU A 94 6.22 0.97 4.86
C GLU A 94 6.01 0.26 3.52
N ILE A 95 5.66 -1.03 3.55
CA ILE A 95 5.39 -1.82 2.35
C ILE A 95 4.20 -1.25 1.60
N PHE A 96 3.12 -0.91 2.29
CA PHE A 96 1.94 -0.30 1.65
C PHE A 96 2.30 0.99 0.91
N LEU A 97 3.02 1.90 1.57
CA LEU A 97 3.45 3.15 0.95
C LEU A 97 4.38 2.91 -0.25
N SER A 98 5.33 2.00 -0.14
CA SER A 98 6.25 1.68 -1.23
C SER A 98 5.53 1.05 -2.43
N VAL A 99 4.53 0.20 -2.19
CA VAL A 99 3.71 -0.36 -3.26
C VAL A 99 2.89 0.74 -3.93
N LEU A 100 2.30 1.66 -3.16
CA LEU A 100 1.54 2.77 -3.70
C LEU A 100 2.40 3.65 -4.61
N GLU A 101 3.59 4.04 -4.16
CA GLU A 101 4.57 4.81 -4.95
C GLU A 101 4.94 4.09 -6.25
N LYS A 102 5.29 2.80 -6.18
CA LYS A 102 5.65 2.00 -7.37
C LYS A 102 4.51 1.91 -8.38
N LEU A 103 3.27 1.77 -7.91
CA LEU A 103 2.12 1.72 -8.80
C LEU A 103 1.86 3.09 -9.42
N VAL A 104 1.98 4.18 -8.66
CA VAL A 104 1.88 5.54 -9.20
C VAL A 104 2.94 5.76 -10.29
N ASP A 105 4.20 5.43 -10.03
CA ASP A 105 5.30 5.49 -11.00
C ASP A 105 5.03 4.66 -12.26
N TYR A 106 4.50 3.44 -12.09
CA TYR A 106 4.12 2.57 -13.20
C TYR A 106 3.05 3.23 -14.09
N TYR A 107 2.01 3.80 -13.48
CA TYR A 107 0.96 4.50 -14.24
C TYR A 107 1.49 5.73 -14.96
N TYR A 108 2.42 6.49 -14.36
CA TYR A 108 3.10 7.57 -15.07
C TYR A 108 3.85 7.07 -16.31
N GLN A 109 4.62 6.00 -16.18
CA GLN A 109 5.35 5.42 -17.31
C GLN A 109 4.40 4.94 -18.41
N VAL A 110 3.29 4.30 -18.04
CA VAL A 110 2.26 3.86 -19.00
C VAL A 110 1.63 5.05 -19.72
N LEU A 111 1.26 6.12 -19.00
CA LEU A 111 0.70 7.34 -19.57
C LEU A 111 1.67 8.03 -20.52
N LEU A 112 2.94 8.16 -20.15
CA LEU A 112 3.99 8.73 -21.00
C LEU A 112 4.20 7.89 -22.27
N ASN A 113 4.25 6.57 -22.15
CA ASN A 113 4.43 5.67 -23.29
C ASN A 113 3.24 5.71 -24.25
N MET A 114 2.01 5.89 -23.75
CA MET A 114 0.82 6.10 -24.60
C MET A 114 0.85 7.45 -25.34
N GLN A 115 1.41 8.51 -24.73
CA GLN A 115 1.56 9.80 -25.40
C GLN A 115 2.64 9.76 -26.51
N ILE A 116 3.71 8.99 -26.32
CA ILE A 116 4.82 8.87 -27.28
C ILE A 116 4.50 7.88 -28.41
N GLY A 117 3.74 6.80 -28.14
CA GLY A 117 3.36 5.79 -29.14
C GLY A 117 2.18 6.18 -30.05
N GLY A 118 1.64 7.39 -29.89
CA GLY A 118 0.52 7.92 -30.69
C GLY A 118 0.92 8.77 -31.90
N LEU A 119 2.17 8.67 -32.39
CA LEU A 119 2.68 9.35 -33.59
C LEU A 119 2.91 8.37 -34.75
#